data_AF-A0A0A5I1Z8-F1
#
_entry.id   AF-A0A0A5I1Z8-F1
#
_cell.length_a   1.000
_cell.length_b   1.000
_cell.length_c   1.000
_cell.angle_alpha   90.00
_cell.angle_beta   90.00
_cell.angle_gamma   90.00
#
_symmetry.space_group_name_H-M   'P 1'
#
loop_
_entity.id
_entity.type
_entity.pdbx_description
1 polymer ?
#
loop_
_entity_poly.entity_id
_entity_poly.type
_entity_poly.pdbx_seq_one_letter_code
_entity_poly.pdbx_strand_id
1 'polypeptide(L)'
;MNPEIQFALESEVTLITSFQDADPMGVIYHGNFFRFFEEARRVLMDKIDYGYLKMNESGYMWPIIDTRVKYVKAIPFNHQIRVHAKLTEWENRLRVDYVIYDAQTNQRMCKAHTTQVAVSIKEQEMCFASPKVFIDKVNQWHQHGKLA
;
A
#
# COMPACT_ATOMS: atom_id res chain seq x y z
N MET A 1 9.16 10.73 -20.50
CA MET A 1 8.91 9.38 -21.05
C MET A 1 9.27 8.44 -19.91
N ASN A 2 8.28 7.81 -19.26
CA ASN A 2 8.59 6.90 -18.15
C ASN A 2 9.40 5.74 -18.73
N PRO A 3 10.59 5.42 -18.17
CA PRO A 3 11.34 4.25 -18.60
C PRO A 3 10.45 3.00 -18.47
N GLU A 4 10.60 2.07 -19.40
CA GLU A 4 9.85 0.82 -19.40
C GLU A 4 10.04 0.10 -18.05
N ILE A 5 8.94 -0.22 -17.35
CA ILE A 5 9.00 -0.85 -16.04
C ILE A 5 9.41 -2.32 -16.22
N GLN A 6 10.64 -2.66 -15.87
CA GLN A 6 11.15 -4.03 -15.97
C GLN A 6 10.70 -4.88 -14.77
N PHE A 7 10.65 -4.27 -13.57
CA PHE A 7 10.20 -4.93 -12.34
C PHE A 7 9.10 -4.11 -11.67
N ALA A 8 7.89 -4.63 -11.56
CA ALA A 8 6.83 -3.96 -10.80
C ALA A 8 7.19 -3.89 -9.30
N LEU A 9 6.87 -2.76 -8.66
CA LEU A 9 6.96 -2.66 -7.20
C LEU A 9 5.62 -3.09 -6.60
N GLU A 10 5.59 -4.32 -6.12
CA GLU A 10 4.42 -4.97 -5.55
C GLU A 10 4.83 -5.84 -4.37
N SER A 11 3.87 -6.16 -3.50
CA SER A 11 4.05 -7.05 -2.37
C SER A 11 2.81 -7.92 -2.19
N GLU A 12 2.99 -8.98 -1.42
CA GLU A 12 1.90 -9.83 -1.01
C GLU A 12 2.13 -10.29 0.41
N VAL A 13 1.08 -10.20 1.23
CA VAL A 13 1.08 -10.71 2.60
C VAL A 13 -0.10 -11.63 2.80
N THR A 14 0.10 -12.72 3.54
CA THR A 14 -0.97 -13.60 3.99
C THR A 14 -1.27 -13.29 5.44
N LEU A 15 -2.53 -12.98 5.75
CA LEU A 15 -3.01 -12.63 7.08
C LEU A 15 -4.15 -13.57 7.48
N ILE A 16 -4.31 -13.80 8.78
CA ILE A 16 -5.51 -14.43 9.34
C ILE A 16 -6.31 -13.33 10.01
N THR A 17 -7.55 -13.14 9.60
CA THR A 17 -8.44 -12.14 10.19
C THR A 17 -8.79 -12.50 11.64
N SER A 18 -8.90 -11.51 12.51
CA SER A 18 -9.16 -11.74 13.93
C SER A 18 -10.64 -11.51 14.30
N PHE A 19 -11.08 -12.06 15.42
CA PHE A 19 -12.43 -11.79 15.93
C PHE A 19 -12.64 -10.30 16.25
N GLN A 20 -11.61 -9.60 16.74
CA GLN A 20 -11.64 -8.17 16.99
C GLN A 20 -11.78 -7.32 15.71
N ASP A 21 -11.61 -7.94 14.54
CA ASP A 21 -11.78 -7.27 13.27
C ASP A 21 -13.24 -7.29 12.80
N ALA A 22 -14.08 -8.16 13.38
CA ALA A 22 -15.46 -8.36 12.96
C ALA A 22 -16.43 -7.35 13.56
N ASP A 23 -17.54 -7.12 12.86
CA ASP A 23 -18.70 -6.40 13.36
C ASP A 23 -19.84 -7.38 13.76
N PRO A 24 -20.97 -6.89 14.31
CA PRO A 24 -22.09 -7.76 14.72
C PRO A 24 -22.72 -8.59 13.59
N MET A 25 -22.41 -8.34 12.32
CA MET A 25 -22.87 -9.15 11.20
C MET A 25 -22.01 -10.42 10.97
N GLY A 26 -20.98 -10.64 11.81
CA GLY A 26 -20.13 -11.84 11.75
C GLY A 26 -19.07 -11.80 10.65
N VAL A 27 -18.83 -10.62 10.08
CA VAL A 27 -17.86 -10.39 9.00
C VAL A 27 -16.94 -9.23 9.39
N ILE A 28 -15.80 -9.11 8.71
CA ILE A 28 -14.86 -8.03 8.98
C ILE A 28 -15.51 -6.67 8.76
N TYR A 29 -15.46 -5.83 9.80
CA TYR A 29 -15.90 -4.45 9.77
C TYR A 29 -15.19 -3.70 8.63
N HIS A 30 -15.92 -2.92 7.83
CA HIS A 30 -15.36 -2.26 6.66
C HIS A 30 -14.17 -1.33 7.00
N GLY A 31 -14.20 -0.61 8.12
CA GLY A 31 -13.10 0.27 8.55
C GLY A 31 -11.82 -0.48 8.94
N ASN A 32 -11.93 -1.79 9.18
CA ASN A 32 -10.82 -2.64 9.57
C ASN A 32 -9.98 -3.12 8.37
N PHE A 33 -10.46 -2.95 7.13
CA PHE A 33 -9.70 -3.33 5.93
C PHE A 33 -8.41 -2.50 5.75
N PHE A 34 -8.38 -1.27 6.25
CA PHE A 34 -7.22 -0.39 6.12
C PHE A 34 -5.98 -0.95 6.80
N ARG A 35 -6.11 -1.71 7.90
CA ARG A 35 -4.95 -2.36 8.53
C ARG A 35 -4.35 -3.45 7.63
N PHE A 36 -5.18 -4.14 6.85
CA PHE A 36 -4.71 -5.17 5.94
C PHE A 36 -3.97 -4.56 4.76
N PHE A 37 -4.50 -3.46 4.21
CA PHE A 37 -3.83 -2.68 3.17
C PHE A 37 -2.51 -2.11 3.69
N GLU A 38 -2.50 -1.62 4.93
CA GLU A 38 -1.33 -1.07 5.59
C GLU A 38 -0.19 -2.08 5.70
N GLU A 39 -0.47 -3.30 6.16
CA GLU A 39 0.56 -4.34 6.25
C GLU A 39 1.18 -4.69 4.89
N ALA A 40 0.34 -4.79 3.85
CA ALA A 40 0.85 -5.02 2.49
C ALA A 40 1.69 -3.84 2.00
N ARG A 41 1.22 -2.59 2.22
CA ARG A 41 1.96 -1.37 1.85
C ARG A 41 3.28 -1.25 2.59
N ARG A 42 3.33 -1.57 3.88
CA ARG A 42 4.56 -1.57 4.68
C ARG A 42 5.60 -2.50 4.04
N VAL A 43 5.23 -3.75 3.77
CA VAL A 43 6.13 -4.71 3.10
C VAL A 43 6.54 -4.23 1.71
N LEU A 44 5.64 -3.57 0.98
CA LEU A 44 5.95 -2.97 -0.33
C LEU A 44 7.00 -1.86 -0.21
N MET A 45 6.86 -0.97 0.77
CA MET A 45 7.79 0.13 1.03
C MET A 45 9.15 -0.36 1.56
N ASP A 46 9.17 -1.44 2.35
CA ASP A 46 10.39 -2.03 2.90
C ASP A 46 11.32 -2.53 1.78
N LYS A 47 10.78 -2.98 0.64
CA LYS A 47 11.57 -3.40 -0.53
C LYS A 47 12.47 -2.31 -1.11
N ILE A 48 12.09 -1.05 -0.91
CA ILE A 48 12.85 0.11 -1.39
C ILE A 48 13.47 0.90 -0.22
N ASP A 49 13.51 0.33 0.98
CA ASP A 49 14.03 0.99 2.19
C ASP A 49 13.39 2.38 2.35
N TYR A 50 12.06 2.39 2.28
CA TYR A 50 11.27 3.62 2.38
C TYR A 50 10.03 3.43 3.26
N GLY A 51 10.17 2.60 4.30
CA GLY A 51 9.17 2.48 5.37
C GLY A 51 9.03 3.79 6.18
N TYR A 52 8.13 3.79 7.17
CA TYR A 52 7.76 5.00 7.92
C TYR A 52 8.92 5.79 8.52
N LEU A 53 9.87 5.10 9.16
CA LEU A 53 11.05 5.76 9.74
C LEU A 53 11.90 6.41 8.66
N LYS A 54 12.09 5.74 7.52
CA LYS A 54 12.86 6.24 6.37
C LYS A 54 12.18 7.43 5.69
N MET A 55 10.85 7.44 5.63
CA MET A 55 10.08 8.60 5.17
C MET A 55 10.33 9.81 6.09
N ASN A 56 10.23 9.62 7.41
CA ASN A 56 10.46 10.69 8.37
C ASN A 56 11.91 11.18 8.35
N GLU A 57 12.89 10.28 8.31
CA GLU A 57 14.32 10.58 8.16
C GLU A 57 14.63 11.35 6.88
N SER A 58 13.89 11.13 5.80
CA SER A 58 14.05 11.86 4.55
C SER A 58 13.45 13.27 4.57
N GLY A 59 12.78 13.65 5.67
CA GLY A 59 12.19 14.97 5.88
C GLY A 59 10.74 15.10 5.39
N TYR A 60 10.08 13.98 5.08
CA TYR A 60 8.74 13.97 4.50
C TYR A 60 7.75 13.07 5.26
N MET A 61 6.51 13.51 5.34
CA MET A 61 5.38 12.67 5.77
C MET A 61 4.45 12.39 4.58
N TRP A 62 3.70 11.30 4.64
CA TRP A 62 2.86 10.81 3.53
C TRP A 62 1.42 10.54 3.98
N PRO A 63 0.66 11.57 4.37
CA PRO A 63 -0.74 11.38 4.74
C PRO A 63 -1.55 10.83 3.57
N ILE A 64 -2.48 9.93 3.90
CA ILE A 64 -3.49 9.47 2.94
C ILE A 64 -4.48 10.62 2.72
N ILE A 65 -4.66 11.03 1.47
CA ILE A 65 -5.59 12.10 1.07
C ILE A 65 -6.82 11.58 0.34
N ASP A 66 -6.76 10.37 -0.21
CA ASP A 66 -7.88 9.76 -0.92
C ASP A 66 -7.81 8.23 -0.77
N THR A 67 -9.00 7.62 -0.64
CA THR A 67 -9.14 6.17 -0.62
C THR A 67 -10.40 5.77 -1.36
N ARG A 68 -10.35 4.58 -1.97
CA ARG A 68 -11.55 3.93 -2.50
C ARG A 68 -11.48 2.45 -2.16
N VAL A 69 -12.57 1.92 -1.62
CA VAL A 69 -12.68 0.49 -1.30
C VAL A 69 -13.95 -0.06 -1.92
N LYS A 70 -13.82 -1.18 -2.63
CA LYS A 70 -14.93 -1.98 -3.15
C LYS A 70 -14.91 -3.34 -2.47
N TYR A 71 -15.83 -3.54 -1.55
CA TYR A 71 -16.10 -4.81 -0.88
C TYR A 71 -16.89 -5.71 -1.84
N VAL A 72 -16.24 -6.74 -2.39
CA VAL A 72 -16.83 -7.65 -3.40
C VAL A 72 -17.47 -8.85 -2.74
N LYS A 73 -16.81 -9.43 -1.73
CA LYS A 73 -17.32 -10.55 -0.95
C LYS A 73 -16.96 -10.33 0.53
N ALA A 74 -17.90 -10.66 1.41
CA ALA A 74 -17.68 -10.59 2.84
C ALA A 74 -16.58 -11.55 3.28
N ILE A 75 -15.79 -11.12 4.26
CA ILE A 75 -14.69 -11.90 4.84
C ILE A 75 -15.11 -12.28 6.26
N PRO A 76 -15.13 -13.56 6.63
CA PRO A 76 -15.37 -13.96 8.02
C PRO A 76 -14.13 -13.70 8.90
N PHE A 77 -14.30 -13.73 10.22
CA PHE A 77 -13.15 -13.79 11.14
C PHE A 77 -12.51 -15.18 11.11
N ASN A 78 -11.28 -15.28 11.63
CA ASN A 78 -10.48 -16.51 11.59
C ASN A 78 -10.32 -17.07 10.16
N HIS A 79 -10.24 -16.16 9.18
CA HIS A 79 -10.19 -16.49 7.77
C HIS A 79 -8.86 -16.06 7.17
N GLN A 80 -8.25 -16.92 6.38
CA GLN A 80 -6.96 -16.62 5.75
C GLN A 80 -7.17 -15.84 4.46
N ILE A 81 -6.56 -14.66 4.39
CA ILE A 81 -6.63 -13.76 3.24
C ILE A 81 -5.24 -13.46 2.71
N ARG A 82 -5.15 -13.24 1.40
CA ARG A 82 -3.94 -12.82 0.70
C ARG A 82 -4.14 -11.41 0.17
N VAL A 83 -3.35 -10.47 0.70
CA VAL A 83 -3.44 -9.06 0.37
C VAL A 83 -2.30 -8.71 -0.57
N HIS A 84 -2.63 -8.44 -1.83
CA HIS A 84 -1.70 -7.95 -2.83
C HIS A 84 -1.72 -6.42 -2.83
N ALA A 85 -0.56 -5.80 -2.85
CA ALA A 85 -0.38 -4.36 -3.00
C ALA A 85 0.54 -4.07 -4.18
N LYS A 86 0.26 -3.00 -4.94
CA LYS A 86 1.08 -2.56 -6.07
C LYS A 86 1.14 -1.05 -6.14
N LEU A 87 2.35 -0.50 -6.23
CA LEU A 87 2.55 0.92 -6.52
C LEU A 87 2.18 1.19 -7.99
N THR A 88 1.29 2.15 -8.21
CA THR A 88 0.75 2.45 -9.55
C THR A 88 0.97 3.90 -9.99
N GLU A 89 1.16 4.83 -9.05
CA GLU A 89 1.59 6.20 -9.32
C GLU A 89 2.62 6.60 -8.25
N TRP A 90 3.68 7.31 -8.63
CA TRP A 90 4.74 7.75 -7.70
C TRP A 90 5.36 9.11 -8.04
N GLU A 91 5.13 9.68 -9.22
CA GLU A 91 5.78 10.93 -9.64
C GLU A 91 5.23 12.16 -8.88
N ASN A 92 3.90 12.29 -8.79
CA ASN A 92 3.24 13.42 -8.13
C ASN A 92 2.53 13.05 -6.82
N ARG A 93 2.21 11.76 -6.67
CA ARG A 93 1.53 11.18 -5.52
C ARG A 93 1.95 9.72 -5.43
N LEU A 94 1.86 9.15 -4.24
CA LEU A 94 2.05 7.73 -3.99
C LEU A 94 0.67 7.07 -4.01
N ARG A 95 0.38 6.33 -5.08
CA ARG A 95 -0.85 5.54 -5.21
C ARG A 95 -0.52 4.06 -5.12
N VAL A 96 -1.17 3.37 -4.19
CA VAL A 96 -1.10 1.91 -4.07
C VAL A 96 -2.46 1.33 -4.34
N ASP A 97 -2.52 0.42 -5.31
CA ASP A 97 -3.69 -0.40 -5.58
C ASP A 97 -3.59 -1.69 -4.77
N TYR A 98 -4.71 -2.14 -4.20
CA TYR A 98 -4.81 -3.35 -3.39
C TYR A 98 -5.87 -4.31 -3.94
N VAL A 99 -5.59 -5.60 -3.81
CA VAL A 99 -6.57 -6.65 -4.04
C VAL A 99 -6.47 -7.67 -2.90
N ILE A 100 -7.61 -7.97 -2.27
CA ILE A 100 -7.68 -9.06 -1.30
C ILE A 100 -8.29 -10.28 -1.98
N TYR A 101 -7.60 -11.40 -1.86
CA TYR A 101 -8.07 -12.72 -2.25
C TYR A 101 -8.29 -13.59 -1.04
N ASP A 102 -9.24 -14.51 -1.17
CA ASP A 102 -9.28 -15.71 -0.35
C ASP A 102 -8.00 -16.51 -0.59
N ALA A 103 -7.28 -16.86 0.49
CA ALA A 103 -5.99 -17.53 0.36
C ALA A 103 -6.08 -18.97 -0.18
N GLN A 104 -7.23 -19.63 -0.04
CA GLN A 104 -7.42 -21.02 -0.47
C GLN A 104 -8.03 -21.12 -1.86
N THR A 105 -9.04 -20.30 -2.14
CA THR A 105 -9.86 -20.40 -3.36
C THR A 105 -9.46 -19.41 -4.44
N ASN A 106 -8.53 -18.49 -4.16
CA ASN A 106 -8.18 -17.37 -5.03
C ASN A 106 -9.37 -16.46 -5.41
N GLN A 107 -10.49 -16.54 -4.70
CA GLN A 107 -11.62 -15.68 -4.96
C GLN A 107 -11.32 -14.25 -4.54
N ARG A 108 -11.52 -13.29 -5.44
CA ARG A 108 -11.34 -11.87 -5.13
C ARG A 108 -12.43 -11.38 -4.19
N MET A 109 -12.03 -10.88 -3.02
CA MET A 109 -12.91 -10.41 -1.95
C MET A 109 -12.98 -8.88 -1.87
N CYS A 110 -11.91 -8.18 -2.24
CA CYS A 110 -11.85 -6.72 -2.18
C CYS A 110 -10.98 -6.15 -3.30
N LYS A 111 -11.32 -4.94 -3.78
CA LYS A 111 -10.42 -4.07 -4.52
C LYS A 111 -10.35 -2.73 -3.82
N ALA A 112 -9.16 -2.18 -3.62
CA ALA A 112 -9.01 -0.86 -3.03
C ALA A 112 -7.86 -0.08 -3.65
N HIS A 113 -7.79 1.20 -3.32
CA HIS A 113 -6.57 1.98 -3.44
C HIS A 113 -6.48 3.05 -2.36
N THR A 114 -5.24 3.44 -2.06
CA THR A 114 -4.91 4.61 -1.24
C THR A 114 -4.05 5.55 -2.07
N THR A 115 -4.27 6.85 -1.90
CA THR A 115 -3.46 7.90 -2.49
C THR A 115 -2.88 8.76 -1.37
N GLN A 116 -1.57 8.97 -1.41
CA GLN A 116 -0.84 9.82 -0.48
C GLN A 116 -0.08 10.90 -1.24
N VAL A 117 0.11 12.04 -0.60
CA VAL A 117 0.98 13.12 -1.09
C VAL A 117 2.10 13.34 -0.09
N ALA A 118 3.27 13.72 -0.58
CA ALA A 118 4.35 14.12 0.31
C ALA A 118 4.06 15.48 0.92
N VAL A 119 4.35 15.63 2.20
CA VAL A 119 4.33 16.89 2.93
C VAL A 119 5.71 17.08 3.54
N SER A 120 6.33 18.24 3.32
CA SER A 120 7.59 18.62 3.94
C SER A 120 7.37 18.78 5.44
N ILE A 121 8.13 18.07 6.27
CA ILE A 121 8.02 18.19 7.73
C ILE A 121 8.49 19.57 8.19
N LYS A 122 9.54 20.11 7.55
CA LYS A 122 10.14 21.39 7.89
C LYS A 122 9.21 22.56 7.58
N GLU A 123 8.60 22.55 6.40
CA GLU A 123 7.76 23.67 5.93
C GLU A 123 6.28 23.46 6.27
N GLN A 124 5.88 22.24 6.64
CA GLN A 124 4.47 21.83 6.83
C GLN A 124 3.59 22.03 5.58
N GLU A 125 4.20 21.99 4.40
CA GLU A 125 3.52 22.21 3.13
C GLU A 125 3.50 20.94 2.27
N MET A 126 2.39 20.76 1.55
CA MET A 126 2.25 19.72 0.55
C MET A 126 3.21 19.96 -0.61
N CYS A 127 3.91 18.91 -1.02
CA CYS A 127 4.73 18.90 -2.22
C CYS A 127 3.87 18.57 -3.44
N PHE A 128 4.00 19.34 -4.53
CA PHE A 128 3.31 19.06 -5.79
C PHE A 128 3.85 17.82 -6.51
N ALA A 129 5.13 17.52 -6.30
CA ALA A 129 5.81 16.34 -6.81
C ALA A 129 6.35 15.51 -5.64
N SER A 130 6.50 14.21 -5.87
CA SER A 130 7.14 13.35 -4.90
C SER A 130 8.62 13.73 -4.69
N PRO A 131 9.18 13.57 -3.48
CA PRO A 131 10.58 13.81 -3.20
C PRO A 131 11.50 12.99 -4.09
N LYS A 132 12.60 13.59 -4.56
CA LYS A 132 13.59 12.92 -5.41
C LYS A 132 14.13 11.63 -4.77
N VAL A 133 14.35 11.62 -3.46
CA VAL A 133 14.78 10.44 -2.69
C VAL A 133 13.83 9.24 -2.85
N PHE A 134 12.51 9.48 -2.94
CA PHE A 134 11.52 8.44 -3.19
C PHE A 134 11.50 8.03 -4.66
N ILE A 135 11.46 9.01 -5.57
CA ILE A 135 11.43 8.75 -7.02
C ILE A 135 12.64 7.93 -7.47
N ASP A 136 13.84 8.28 -6.99
CA ASP A 136 15.08 7.61 -7.36
C ASP A 136 15.07 6.13 -6.89
N LYS A 137 14.58 5.87 -5.66
CA LYS A 137 14.40 4.51 -5.12
C LYS A 137 13.41 3.67 -5.93
N VAL A 138 12.26 4.26 -6.32
CA VAL A 138 11.26 3.58 -7.14
C VAL A 138 11.79 3.29 -8.55
N ASN A 139 12.45 4.26 -9.18
CA ASN A 139 13.04 4.09 -10.51
C ASN A 139 14.13 3.01 -10.50
N GLN A 140 14.96 2.99 -9.46
CA GLN A 140 15.98 1.96 -9.29
C GLN A 140 15.36 0.57 -9.18
N TRP A 141 14.30 0.42 -8.38
CA TRP A 141 13.55 -0.84 -8.29
C TRP A 141 12.99 -1.24 -9.66
N HIS A 142 12.34 -0.32 -10.36
CA HIS A 142 11.74 -0.61 -11.67
C HIS A 142 12.75 -1.07 -12.72
N GLN A 143 14.01 -0.64 -12.61
CA GLN A 143 15.08 -1.04 -13.54
C GLN A 143 15.82 -2.32 -13.10
N HIS A 144 15.98 -2.56 -11.79
CA HIS A 144 16.92 -3.59 -11.31
C HIS A 144 16.30 -4.66 -10.39
N GLY A 145 15.08 -4.43 -9.89
CA GLY A 145 14.41 -5.31 -8.93
C GLY A 145 15.05 -5.37 -7.54
N LYS A 146 15.98 -4.45 -7.24
CA LYS A 146 16.68 -4.30 -5.95
C LYS A 146 17.21 -2.89 -5.77
N LEU A 147 17.50 -2.51 -4.53
CA LEU A 147 18.31 -1.33 -4.23
C LEU A 147 19.78 -1.58 -4.59
N ALA A 148 20.56 -0.53 -4.89
CA ALA A 148 22.01 -0.62 -5.08
C ALA A 148 22.72 -0.89 -3.75
#